data_AF-A0A180F6Y5-F1
#
_entry.id   AF-A0A180F6Y5-F1
#
_cell.length_a   1.000
_cell.length_b   1.000
_cell.length_c   1.000
_cell.angle_alpha   90.00
_cell.angle_beta   90.00
_cell.angle_gamma   90.00
#
_symmetry.space_group_name_H-M   'P 1'
#
loop_
_entity.id
_entity.type
_entity.pdbx_description
1 polymer ?
#
loop_
_entity_poly.entity_id
_entity_poly.type
_entity_poly.pdbx_seq_one_letter_code
_entity_poly.pdbx_strand_id
1 'polypeptide(L)'
;MIDMLKSRIKDVRMLNTLSRILESYKSPTGIPIGYHSSQLLGNFYLSGLDLHAKNELKVKYYFRYCDDIVILSASKEELHLLFEHIKEFTEKRLHLAIKDNHQIFPVESRGIDFLGYVTRHDYILVRKRIKQRFVA
;
A
#
# COMPACT_ATOMS: atom_id res chain seq x y z
N MET A 1 -1.06 12.68 10.17
CA MET A 1 -2.39 12.10 9.83
C MET A 1 -3.55 13.00 10.25
N ILE A 2 -3.65 13.46 11.50
CA ILE A 2 -4.77 14.32 11.96
C ILE A 2 -4.95 15.56 11.07
N ASP A 3 -3.86 16.22 10.67
CA ASP A 3 -3.95 17.38 9.77
C ASP A 3 -4.46 17.03 8.37
N MET A 4 -4.12 15.83 7.87
CA MET A 4 -4.69 15.33 6.61
C MET A 4 -6.20 15.14 6.74
N LEU A 5 -6.68 14.59 7.87
CA LEU A 5 -8.11 14.45 8.13
C LEU A 5 -8.81 15.81 8.21
N LYS A 6 -8.26 16.79 8.92
CA LYS A 6 -8.80 18.17 9.00
C LYS A 6 -8.90 18.86 7.63
N SER A 7 -8.00 18.53 6.71
CA SER A 7 -8.05 19.07 5.35
C SER A 7 -9.29 18.61 4.58
N ARG A 8 -9.79 17.39 4.87
CA ARG A 8 -10.91 16.74 4.15
C ARG A 8 -12.24 16.77 4.90
N ILE A 9 -12.22 16.55 6.21
CA ILE A 9 -13.41 16.48 7.07
C ILE A 9 -13.54 17.81 7.80
N LYS A 10 -14.70 18.46 7.69
CA LYS A 10 -14.99 19.73 8.39
C LYS A 10 -15.88 19.56 9.63
N ASP A 11 -16.51 18.40 9.79
CA ASP A 11 -17.28 18.07 10.99
C ASP A 11 -16.35 17.91 12.20
N VAL A 12 -16.48 18.85 13.14
CA VAL A 12 -15.67 18.92 14.35
C VAL A 12 -15.90 17.72 15.28
N ARG A 13 -17.14 17.22 15.38
CA ARG A 13 -17.46 16.07 16.25
C ARG A 13 -16.84 14.79 15.70
N MET A 14 -16.90 14.60 14.39
CA MET A 14 -16.26 13.47 13.72
C MET A 14 -14.74 13.54 13.89
N LEU A 15 -14.12 14.69 13.64
CA LEU A 15 -12.69 14.89 13.82
C LEU A 15 -12.24 14.59 15.25
N ASN A 16 -12.94 15.12 16.25
CA ASN A 16 -12.62 14.86 17.65
C ASN A 16 -12.73 13.38 18.00
N THR A 17 -13.72 12.68 17.44
CA THR A 17 -13.88 11.23 17.65
C THR A 17 -12.72 10.45 17.04
N LEU A 18 -12.33 10.76 15.80
CA LEU A 18 -11.20 10.11 15.13
C LEU A 18 -9.87 10.41 15.83
N SER A 19 -9.63 11.66 16.24
CA SER A 19 -8.42 12.03 16.99
C SER A 19 -8.32 11.22 18.28
N ARG A 20 -9.41 11.09 19.06
CA ARG A 20 -9.43 10.29 20.28
C ARG A 20 -9.14 8.81 20.03
N ILE A 21 -9.63 8.23 18.93
CA ILE A 21 -9.30 6.84 18.55
C ILE A 21 -7.80 6.71 18.27
N LEU A 22 -7.23 7.65 17.53
CA LEU A 22 -5.80 7.65 17.20
C LEU A 22 -4.92 7.82 18.44
N GLU A 23 -5.27 8.78 19.29
CA GLU A 23 -4.57 9.09 20.55
C GLU A 23 -4.75 7.99 21.61
N SER A 24 -5.76 7.13 21.50
CA SER A 24 -5.94 5.98 22.41
C SER A 24 -4.86 4.91 22.24
N TYR A 25 -4.08 4.96 21.15
CA TYR A 25 -3.01 4.01 20.93
C TYR A 25 -1.78 4.37 21.77
N LYS A 26 -1.23 3.39 22.47
CA LYS A 26 -0.12 3.60 23.43
C LYS A 26 1.19 4.07 22.78
N SER A 27 1.33 3.91 21.47
CA SER A 27 2.52 4.32 20.72
C SER A 27 2.32 5.70 20.10
N PRO A 28 3.34 6.57 20.09
CA PRO A 28 3.28 7.87 19.41
C PRO A 28 3.12 7.73 17.89
N THR A 29 3.43 6.55 17.34
CA THR A 29 3.30 6.24 15.91
C THR A 29 2.44 4.99 15.71
N GLY A 30 1.73 4.97 14.59
CA GLY A 30 0.86 3.86 14.19
C GLY A 30 -0.60 4.07 14.54
N ILE A 31 -1.39 3.06 14.23
CA ILE A 31 -2.84 3.01 14.48
C ILE A 31 -3.17 1.67 15.15
N PRO A 32 -4.19 1.64 16.02
CA PRO A 32 -4.53 0.42 16.74
C PRO A 32 -5.03 -0.66 15.77
N ILE A 33 -4.35 -1.82 15.74
CA ILE A 33 -4.75 -2.96 14.91
C ILE A 33 -5.97 -3.62 15.56
N GLY A 34 -7.05 -3.79 14.81
CA GLY A 34 -8.29 -4.44 15.26
C GLY A 34 -9.56 -3.59 15.14
N TYR A 35 -9.43 -2.26 15.01
CA TYR A 35 -10.58 -1.42 14.68
C TYR A 35 -10.82 -1.41 13.15
N HIS A 36 -12.09 -1.51 12.74
CA HIS A 36 -12.46 -1.33 11.33
C HIS A 36 -12.05 0.05 10.78
N SER A 37 -12.09 1.08 11.62
CA SER A 37 -11.62 2.43 11.26
C SER A 37 -10.13 2.45 10.91
N SER A 38 -9.30 1.60 11.52
CA SER A 38 -7.86 1.58 11.25
C SER A 38 -7.53 1.17 9.82
N GLN A 39 -8.31 0.24 9.23
CA GLN A 39 -8.12 -0.13 7.82
C GLN A 39 -8.42 1.04 6.89
N LEU A 40 -9.50 1.76 7.15
CA LEU A 40 -9.87 2.95 6.38
C LEU A 40 -8.84 4.07 6.55
N LEU A 41 -8.39 4.31 7.78
CA LEU A 41 -7.40 5.34 8.09
C LEU A 41 -6.04 5.02 7.48
N GLY A 42 -5.61 3.75 7.46
CA GLY A 42 -4.40 3.32 6.77
C GLY A 42 -4.47 3.57 5.26
N ASN A 43 -5.59 3.20 4.63
CA ASN A 43 -5.81 3.48 3.21
C ASN A 43 -5.89 4.99 2.91
N PHE A 44 -6.53 5.76 3.78
CA PHE A 44 -6.55 7.22 3.67
C PHE A 44 -5.15 7.81 3.78
N TYR A 45 -4.33 7.33 4.71
CA TYR A 45 -2.96 7.80 4.89
C TYR A 45 -2.10 7.52 3.66
N LEU A 46 -2.23 6.32 3.07
CA LEU A 46 -1.52 5.94 1.84
C LEU A 46 -2.08 6.57 0.57
N SER A 47 -3.28 7.16 0.59
CA SER A 47 -3.91 7.74 -0.62
C SER A 47 -3.07 8.84 -1.29
N GLY A 48 -2.22 9.54 -0.52
CA GLY A 48 -1.28 10.51 -1.08
C GLY A 48 -0.25 9.87 -2.02
N LEU A 49 0.18 8.64 -1.72
CA LEU A 49 1.08 7.88 -2.59
C LEU A 49 0.38 7.48 -3.90
N ASP A 50 -0.89 7.07 -3.84
CA ASP A 50 -1.67 6.73 -5.03
C ASP A 50 -1.79 7.94 -5.97
N LEU A 51 -2.09 9.10 -5.39
CA LEU A 51 -2.19 10.36 -6.13
C LEU A 51 -0.86 10.73 -6.79
N HIS A 52 0.24 10.61 -6.05
CA HIS A 52 1.59 10.85 -6.57
C HIS A 52 1.94 9.89 -7.71
N ALA A 53 1.69 8.59 -7.53
CA ALA A 53 1.95 7.57 -8.54
C ALA A 53 1.13 7.77 -9.82
N LYS A 54 -0.13 8.21 -9.71
CA LYS A 54 -1.02 8.40 -10.86
C LYS A 54 -0.89 9.74 -11.54
N ASN A 55 -0.76 10.84 -10.79
CA ASN A 55 -0.79 12.18 -11.37
C ASN A 55 0.60 12.70 -11.71
N GLU A 56 1.59 12.46 -10.84
CA GLU A 56 2.94 12.97 -11.02
C GLU A 56 3.80 11.98 -11.82
N LEU A 57 3.88 10.74 -11.34
CA LEU A 57 4.68 9.69 -12.00
C LEU A 57 3.98 9.06 -13.21
N LYS A 58 2.66 9.25 -13.34
CA LYS A 58 1.82 8.74 -14.45
C LYS A 58 1.95 7.24 -14.68
N VAL A 59 2.10 6.46 -13.60
CA VAL A 59 2.27 5.02 -13.66
C VAL A 59 0.99 4.36 -14.20
N LYS A 60 1.10 3.77 -15.40
CA LYS A 60 -0.03 3.16 -16.11
C LYS A 60 -0.62 2.00 -15.30
N TYR A 61 0.21 1.01 -14.98
CA TYR A 61 -0.19 -0.21 -14.28
C TYR A 61 0.28 -0.17 -12.83
N TYR A 62 -0.55 0.42 -11.97
CA TYR A 62 -0.33 0.55 -10.53
C TYR A 62 -1.51 -0.08 -9.80
N PHE A 63 -1.22 -1.05 -8.94
CA PHE A 63 -2.19 -1.78 -8.15
C PHE A 63 -1.78 -1.75 -6.69
N ARG A 64 -2.71 -1.44 -5.79
CA ARG A 64 -2.47 -1.42 -4.35
C ARG A 64 -3.58 -2.14 -3.61
N TYR A 65 -3.21 -2.96 -2.64
CA TYR A 65 -4.11 -3.55 -1.66
C TYR A 65 -3.50 -3.38 -0.27
N CYS A 66 -4.13 -2.54 0.56
CA CYS A 66 -3.54 -2.10 1.82
C CYS A 66 -2.12 -1.54 1.59
N ASP A 67 -1.10 -2.19 2.16
CA ASP A 67 0.33 -1.89 2.05
C ASP A 67 1.04 -2.63 0.90
N ASP A 68 0.42 -3.67 0.32
CA ASP A 68 0.99 -4.40 -0.81
C ASP A 68 0.76 -3.65 -2.12
N ILE A 69 1.84 -3.31 -2.83
CA ILE A 69 1.83 -2.56 -4.09
C ILE A 69 2.47 -3.39 -5.20
N VAL A 70 1.85 -3.41 -6.38
CA VAL A 70 2.39 -3.99 -7.61
C VAL A 70 2.40 -2.94 -8.71
N ILE A 71 3.56 -2.78 -9.36
CA ILE A 71 3.75 -1.89 -10.50
C ILE A 71 4.27 -2.72 -11.67
N LEU A 72 3.68 -2.50 -12.85
CA LEU A 72 4.13 -3.16 -14.08
C LEU A 72 4.60 -2.11 -15.10
N SER A 73 5.76 -2.38 -15.69
CA SER A 73 6.27 -1.64 -16.85
C SER A 73 7.02 -2.62 -17.77
N ALA A 74 7.18 -2.22 -19.03
CA ALA A 74 8.02 -2.89 -20.02
C ALA A 74 9.52 -2.58 -19.83
N SER A 75 9.90 -1.54 -19.08
CA SER A 75 11.30 -1.18 -18.80
C SER A 75 11.66 -1.47 -17.34
N LYS A 76 12.76 -2.21 -17.16
CA LYS A 76 13.32 -2.47 -15.83
C LYS A 76 13.90 -1.21 -15.22
N GLU A 77 14.51 -0.37 -16.05
CA GLU A 77 15.11 0.91 -15.68
C GLU A 77 14.03 1.86 -15.16
N GLU A 78 12.88 1.93 -15.84
CA GLU A 78 11.72 2.69 -15.37
C GLU A 78 11.24 2.20 -14.00
N LEU A 79 11.16 0.88 -13.78
CA LEU A 79 10.78 0.34 -12.47
C LEU A 79 11.74 0.74 -11.35
N HIS A 80 13.05 0.76 -11.61
CA HIS A 80 14.04 1.23 -10.65
C HIS A 80 13.85 2.73 -10.35
N LEU A 81 13.65 3.57 -11.36
CA LEU A 81 13.40 5.00 -11.17
C LEU A 81 12.10 5.26 -10.39
N LEU A 82 11.03 4.55 -10.73
CA LEU A 82 9.76 4.62 -10.01
C LEU A 82 9.90 4.20 -8.56
N PHE A 83 10.67 3.14 -8.30
CA PHE A 83 10.94 2.68 -6.94
C PHE A 83 11.64 3.75 -6.10
N GLU A 84 12.68 4.39 -6.63
CA GLU A 84 13.39 5.46 -5.92
C GLU A 84 12.47 6.66 -5.62
N HIS A 85 11.66 7.11 -6.58
CA HIS A 85 10.69 8.19 -6.34
C HIS A 85 9.62 7.81 -5.30
N ILE A 86 9.09 6.59 -5.38
CA ILE A 86 8.10 6.09 -4.42
C ILE A 86 8.71 5.99 -3.02
N LYS A 87 9.94 5.49 -2.92
CA LYS A 87 10.68 5.39 -1.66
C LYS A 87 10.90 6.76 -1.06
N GLU A 88 11.39 7.72 -1.84
CA GLU A 88 11.58 9.09 -1.40
C GLU A 88 10.26 9.72 -0.90
N PHE A 89 9.17 9.58 -1.65
CA PHE A 89 7.87 10.09 -1.25
C PHE A 89 7.41 9.45 0.06
N THR A 90 7.51 8.13 0.16
CA THR A 90 7.05 7.35 1.32
C THR A 90 7.84 7.72 2.58
N GLU A 91 9.16 7.88 2.47
CA GLU A 91 10.03 8.26 3.60
C GLU A 91 9.86 9.74 3.99
N LYS A 92 9.86 10.66 3.01
CA LYS A 92 9.85 12.11 3.28
C LYS A 92 8.48 12.69 3.56
N ARG A 93 7.41 12.16 2.94
CA ARG A 93 6.04 12.69 3.08
C ARG A 93 5.17 11.86 4.01
N LEU A 94 5.29 10.54 3.96
CA LEU A 94 4.49 9.62 4.76
C LEU A 94 5.23 9.12 6.00
N HIS A 95 6.54 9.35 6.12
CA HIS A 95 7.36 8.87 7.23
C HIS A 95 7.22 7.35 7.47
N LEU A 96 7.11 6.60 6.37
CA LEU A 96 7.03 5.14 6.37
C LEU A 96 8.30 4.57 5.75
N ALA A 97 8.68 3.38 6.20
CA ALA A 97 9.79 2.62 5.64
C ALA A 97 9.25 1.49 4.75
N ILE A 98 9.85 1.30 3.59
CA ILE A 98 9.59 0.15 2.71
C ILE A 98 10.48 -1.01 3.18
N LYS A 99 9.91 -2.22 3.25
CA LYS A 99 10.67 -3.42 3.61
C LYS A 99 11.69 -3.79 2.53
N ASP A 100 12.84 -4.33 2.93
CA ASP A 100 13.93 -4.72 2.02
C ASP A 100 13.61 -5.94 1.12
N ASN A 101 12.44 -6.55 1.29
CA ASN A 101 11.99 -7.70 0.51
C ASN A 101 11.27 -7.33 -0.80
N HIS A 102 11.29 -6.06 -1.21
CA HIS A 102 10.78 -5.64 -2.51
C HIS A 102 11.59 -6.31 -3.64
N GLN A 103 10.95 -6.56 -4.79
CA GLN A 103 11.60 -7.23 -5.92
C GLN A 103 11.16 -6.64 -7.25
N ILE A 104 12.12 -6.46 -8.16
CA ILE A 104 11.87 -6.15 -9.58
C ILE A 104 12.30 -7.37 -10.39
N PHE A 105 11.37 -7.98 -11.11
CA PHE A 105 11.61 -9.21 -11.86
C PHE A 105 10.72 -9.30 -13.11
N PRO A 106 11.13 -10.07 -14.13
CA PRO A 106 10.29 -10.33 -15.30
C PRO A 106 9.09 -11.19 -14.91
N VAL A 107 7.87 -10.73 -15.25
CA VAL A 107 6.62 -11.46 -14.97
C VAL A 107 6.66 -12.89 -15.53
N GLU A 108 7.35 -13.11 -16.64
CA GLU A 108 7.35 -14.40 -17.35
C GLU A 108 8.09 -15.48 -16.58
N SER A 109 9.06 -15.06 -15.76
CA SER A 109 9.82 -15.98 -14.94
C SER A 109 9.00 -16.54 -13.77
N ARG A 110 8.19 -15.72 -13.09
CA ARG A 110 7.62 -16.06 -11.77
C ARG A 110 6.09 -15.90 -11.66
N GLY A 111 5.49 -15.10 -12.53
CA GLY A 111 4.11 -14.64 -12.39
C GLY A 111 3.98 -13.60 -11.28
N ILE A 112 2.83 -12.95 -11.22
CA ILE A 112 2.56 -11.94 -10.18
C ILE A 112 1.94 -12.66 -8.99
N ASP A 113 2.73 -12.90 -7.94
CA ASP A 113 2.25 -13.46 -6.68
C ASP A 113 1.64 -12.36 -5.79
N PHE A 114 0.32 -12.21 -5.82
CA PHE A 114 -0.41 -11.12 -5.17
C PHE A 114 -1.73 -11.64 -4.57
N LEU A 115 -2.04 -11.25 -3.33
CA LEU A 115 -3.29 -11.58 -2.62
C LEU A 115 -3.69 -13.06 -2.62
N GLY A 116 -2.69 -13.96 -2.57
CA GLY A 116 -2.93 -15.40 -2.48
C GLY A 116 -3.09 -16.11 -3.83
N TYR A 117 -2.91 -15.40 -4.93
CA TYR A 117 -2.91 -15.96 -6.28
C TYR A 117 -1.60 -15.64 -6.99
N VAL A 118 -1.23 -16.51 -7.93
CA VAL A 118 -0.13 -16.26 -8.88
C VAL A 118 -0.76 -16.09 -10.25
N THR A 119 -0.80 -14.86 -10.74
CA THR A 119 -1.35 -14.51 -12.05
C THR A 119 -0.29 -14.66 -13.13
N ARG A 120 -0.61 -15.42 -14.18
CA ARG A 120 0.15 -15.56 -15.43
C ARG A 120 -0.68 -14.99 -16.58
N HIS A 121 -0.11 -14.93 -17.78
CA HIS A 121 -0.79 -14.37 -18.96
C HIS A 121 -2.04 -15.16 -19.36
N ASP A 122 -1.99 -16.47 -19.20
CA ASP A 122 -2.95 -17.44 -19.73
C ASP A 122 -3.75 -18.16 -18.64
N TYR A 123 -3.31 -18.12 -17.39
CA TYR A 123 -4.00 -18.76 -16.26
C TYR A 123 -3.68 -18.10 -14.91
N ILE A 124 -4.46 -18.46 -13.90
CA ILE A 124 -4.26 -18.04 -12.50
C ILE A 124 -4.10 -19.29 -11.64
N LEU A 125 -3.08 -19.32 -10.79
CA LEU A 125 -2.86 -20.38 -9.81
C LEU A 125 -3.17 -19.89 -8.39
N VAL A 126 -3.66 -20.78 -7.53
CA VAL A 126 -3.69 -20.53 -6.08
C VAL A 126 -2.28 -20.63 -5.51
N ARG A 127 -1.89 -19.70 -4.62
CA ARG A 127 -0.57 -19.72 -3.97
C ARG A 127 -0.34 -21.05 -3.27
N LYS A 128 0.81 -21.68 -3.53
CA LYS A 128 1.15 -23.04 -3.04
C LYS A 128 0.91 -23.22 -1.54
N ARG A 129 1.32 -22.25 -0.71
CA ARG A 129 1.13 -22.30 0.75
C ARG A 129 -0.34 -22.31 1.16
N ILE A 130 -1.22 -21.61 0.44
CA ILE A 130 -2.66 -21.60 0.70
C ILE A 130 -3.25 -22.96 0.35
N LYS A 131 -2.92 -23.49 -0.84
CA LYS A 131 -3.33 -24.84 -1.24
C LYS A 131 -2.91 -25.89 -0.22
N GLN A 132 -1.68 -25.84 0.28
CA GLN A 132 -1.17 -26.79 1.28
C GLN A 132 -1.91 -26.71 2.61
N ARG A 133 -2.25 -25.50 3.08
CA ARG A 133 -3.02 -25.31 4.33
C ARG A 133 -4.47 -25.75 4.23
N PHE A 134 -5.05 -25.76 3.04
CA PHE A 134 -6.44 -26.18 2.84
C PHE A 134 -6.61 -27.70 2.81
N VAL A 135 -5.59 -28.42 2.33
CA VAL A 135 -5.59 -29.88 2.21
C VAL A 135 -5.10 -30.58 3.50
N ALA A 136 -4.44 -29.83 4.38
CA ALA A 136 -4.02 -30.29 5.71
C ALA A 136 -5.14 -30.10 6.73
#